data_AF-A0AAF0FP93-F1
#
_entry.id   AF-A0AAF0FP93-F1
#
_cell.length_a   1.000
_cell.length_b   1.000
_cell.length_c   1.000
_cell.angle_alpha   90.00
_cell.angle_beta   90.00
_cell.angle_gamma   90.00
#
_symmetry.space_group_name_H-M   'P 1'
#
loop_
_entity.id
_entity.type
_entity.pdbx_description
1 polymer ?
#
loop_
_entity_poly.entity_id
_entity_poly.type
_entity_poly.pdbx_seq_one_letter_code
_entity_poly.pdbx_strand_id
1 'polypeptide(L)'
;MDSKAQAVFEAGIKLGALYHQFVGTPISPKTAPLVEKTIKEAVSLQPYVKEITVLINTDLMVLNSFGYSELSGKMFDVKITTQVEDSVCVAGLKLENEYPMMKILELR
;
A
#
# COMPACT_ATOMS: atom_id res chain seq x y z
N MET A 1 19.00 -1.34 16.55
CA MET A 1 18.58 -0.32 15.56
C MET A 1 17.93 0.79 16.36
N ASP A 2 18.20 2.07 16.10
CA ASP A 2 17.43 3.12 16.77
C ASP A 2 15.95 3.08 16.32
N SER A 3 15.04 3.62 17.13
CA SER A 3 13.60 3.49 16.88
C SER A 3 13.14 4.19 15.60
N LYS A 4 13.83 5.24 15.13
CA LYS A 4 13.54 5.90 13.84
C LYS A 4 13.91 5.00 12.68
N ALA A 5 15.12 4.45 12.70
CA ALA A 5 15.59 3.51 11.70
C ALA A 5 14.68 2.28 11.65
N GLN A 6 14.25 1.76 12.80
CA GLN A 6 13.31 0.63 12.84
C GLN A 6 11.93 1.01 12.29
N ALA A 7 11.36 2.17 12.63
CA ALA A 7 10.08 2.62 12.08
C ALA A 7 10.11 2.72 10.54
N VAL A 8 11.19 3.29 9.99
CA VAL A 8 11.42 3.37 8.53
C VAL A 8 11.57 1.98 7.91
N PHE A 9 12.35 1.10 8.54
CA PHE A 9 12.57 -0.26 8.07
C PHE A 9 11.26 -1.05 7.99
N GLU A 10 10.43 -0.94 9.03
CA GLU A 10 9.11 -1.56 9.06
C GLU A 10 8.21 -0.99 7.97
N ALA A 11 8.18 0.32 7.76
CA ALA A 11 7.39 0.91 6.67
C ALA A 11 7.77 0.32 5.30
N GLY A 12 9.07 0.15 5.04
CA GLY A 12 9.59 -0.50 3.83
C GLY A 12 9.12 -1.95 3.69
N ILE A 13 9.23 -2.75 4.75
CA ILE A 13 8.73 -4.15 4.77
C ILE A 13 7.24 -4.18 4.40
N LYS A 14 6.42 -3.32 5.01
CA LYS A 14 4.97 -3.33 4.82
C LYS A 14 4.56 -2.93 3.41
N LEU A 15 5.17 -1.88 2.86
CA LEU A 15 4.88 -1.45 1.50
C LEU A 15 5.30 -2.53 0.49
N GLY A 16 6.46 -3.16 0.68
CA GLY A 16 6.92 -4.27 -0.15
C GLY A 16 6.01 -5.50 -0.08
N ALA A 17 5.64 -5.91 1.14
CA ALA A 17 4.74 -7.03 1.38
C ALA A 17 3.35 -6.77 0.77
N LEU A 18 2.77 -5.59 0.98
CA LEU A 18 1.51 -5.19 0.35
C LEU A 18 1.61 -5.29 -1.17
N TYR A 19 2.64 -4.67 -1.77
CA TYR A 19 2.79 -4.65 -3.22
C TYR A 19 2.82 -6.06 -3.81
N HIS A 20 3.73 -6.90 -3.31
CA HIS A 20 3.93 -8.23 -3.91
C HIS A 20 2.86 -9.25 -3.54
N GLN A 21 2.17 -9.10 -2.40
CA GLN A 21 1.10 -10.00 -2.01
C GLN A 21 -0.17 -9.81 -2.84
N PHE A 22 -0.44 -8.58 -3.31
CA PHE A 22 -1.73 -8.23 -3.91
C PHE A 22 -1.68 -7.91 -5.41
N VAL A 23 -0.52 -7.58 -5.99
CA VAL A 23 -0.39 -7.46 -7.45
C VAL A 23 -0.78 -8.78 -8.14
N GLY A 24 -1.56 -8.68 -9.22
CA GLY A 24 -2.12 -9.83 -9.92
C GLY A 24 -3.52 -10.26 -9.43
N THR A 25 -4.03 -9.67 -8.35
CA THR A 25 -5.39 -9.97 -7.86
C THR A 25 -6.44 -9.59 -8.92
N PRO A 26 -7.35 -10.49 -9.32
CA PRO A 26 -8.48 -10.14 -10.18
C PRO A 26 -9.37 -9.10 -9.50
N ILE A 27 -9.62 -7.98 -10.18
CA ILE A 27 -10.32 -6.81 -9.63
C ILE A 27 -11.17 -6.12 -10.70
N SER A 28 -12.23 -5.45 -10.25
CA SER A 28 -13.06 -4.58 -11.08
C SER A 28 -13.37 -3.30 -10.31
N PRO A 29 -13.86 -2.24 -10.96
CA PRO A 29 -14.29 -1.03 -10.25
C PRO A 29 -15.33 -1.30 -9.15
N LYS A 30 -16.18 -2.33 -9.35
CA LYS A 30 -17.19 -2.73 -8.36
C LYS A 30 -16.59 -3.41 -7.13
N THR A 31 -15.49 -4.16 -7.30
CA THR A 31 -14.84 -4.91 -6.20
C THR A 31 -13.69 -4.14 -5.56
N ALA A 32 -13.18 -3.08 -6.19
CA ALA A 32 -12.06 -2.31 -5.68
C ALA A 32 -12.24 -1.82 -4.23
N PRO A 33 -13.39 -1.26 -3.82
CA PRO A 33 -13.58 -0.84 -2.42
C PRO A 33 -13.48 -2.00 -1.40
N LEU A 34 -13.90 -3.20 -1.80
CA LEU A 34 -13.77 -4.39 -0.94
C LEU A 34 -12.31 -4.82 -0.83
N VAL A 35 -11.58 -4.83 -1.95
CA VAL A 35 -10.16 -5.18 -1.97
C VAL A 35 -9.32 -4.18 -1.19
N GLU A 36 -9.57 -2.87 -1.32
CA GLU A 36 -8.96 -1.82 -0.51
C GLU A 36 -9.11 -2.11 0.99
N LYS A 37 -10.34 -2.43 1.42
CA LYS A 37 -10.64 -2.79 2.81
C LYS A 37 -9.90 -4.06 3.24
N THR A 38 -9.88 -5.10 2.41
CA THR A 38 -9.16 -6.34 2.71
C THR A 38 -7.65 -6.12 2.85
N ILE A 39 -7.03 -5.35 1.95
CA ILE A 39 -5.61 -5.01 2.03
C ILE A 39 -5.32 -4.22 3.31
N LYS A 40 -6.15 -3.21 3.61
CA LYS A 40 -6.04 -2.41 4.83
C LYS A 40 -6.07 -3.31 6.07
N GLU A 41 -7.06 -4.18 6.19
CA GLU A 41 -7.22 -5.08 7.33
C GLU A 41 -6.05 -6.06 7.43
N ALA A 42 -5.65 -6.70 6.34
CA ALA A 42 -4.52 -7.64 6.33
C ALA A 42 -3.20 -6.98 6.73
N VAL A 43 -2.89 -5.81 6.18
CA VAL A 43 -1.62 -5.11 6.46
C VAL A 43 -1.62 -4.49 7.86
N SER A 44 -2.78 -4.08 8.38
CA SER A 44 -2.90 -3.56 9.76
C SER A 44 -2.53 -4.57 10.85
N LEU A 45 -2.55 -5.87 10.55
CA LEU A 45 -2.13 -6.94 11.47
C LEU A 45 -0.61 -7.03 11.63
N GLN A 46 0.16 -6.45 10.70
CA GLN A 46 1.61 -6.58 10.75
C GLN A 46 2.21 -5.71 11.87
N PRO A 47 3.37 -6.09 12.45
CA PRO A 47 3.98 -5.36 13.56
C PRO A 47 4.19 -3.88 13.27
N TYR A 48 3.98 -3.03 14.28
CA TYR A 48 4.23 -1.58 14.26
C TYR A 48 3.36 -0.76 13.30
N VAL A 49 2.38 -1.36 12.60
CA VAL A 49 1.43 -0.59 11.80
C VAL A 49 0.47 0.14 12.72
N LYS A 50 0.54 1.47 12.73
CA LYS A 50 -0.38 2.31 13.49
C LYS A 50 -1.65 2.61 12.70
N GLU A 51 -1.49 2.87 11.41
CA GLU A 51 -2.57 3.20 10.49
C GLU A 51 -2.15 2.92 9.05
N ILE A 52 -3.11 2.53 8.21
CA ILE A 52 -2.93 2.44 6.77
C ILE A 52 -4.21 2.88 6.05
N THR A 53 -4.03 3.63 4.96
CA THR A 53 -5.04 3.94 3.96
C THR A 53 -4.61 3.33 2.63
N VAL A 54 -5.54 2.65 1.96
CA VAL A 54 -5.33 2.02 0.66
C VAL A 54 -6.44 2.50 -0.26
N LEU A 55 -6.05 3.05 -1.41
CA LEU A 55 -6.93 3.39 -2.51
C LEU A 55 -6.42 2.71 -3.78
N ILE A 56 -7.35 2.26 -4.60
CA ILE A 56 -7.08 1.65 -5.90
C ILE A 56 -7.68 2.56 -6.96
N ASN A 57 -6.82 3.18 -7.76
CA ASN A 57 -7.25 4.02 -8.87
C ASN A 57 -7.85 3.15 -9.99
N THR A 58 -9.17 3.09 -10.03
CA THR A 58 -9.94 2.33 -11.01
C THR A 58 -9.87 2.90 -12.43
N ASP A 59 -9.48 4.17 -12.59
CA ASP A 59 -9.36 4.82 -13.91
C ASP A 59 -8.18 4.26 -14.70
N LEU A 60 -7.23 3.61 -14.01
CA LEU A 60 -6.07 2.94 -14.62
C LEU A 60 -6.34 1.48 -14.98
N MET A 61 -7.55 0.96 -14.75
CA MET A 61 -7.90 -0.42 -15.07
C MET A 61 -8.12 -0.61 -16.56
N VAL A 62 -7.53 -1.67 -17.11
CA VAL A 62 -7.82 -2.15 -18.46
C VAL A 62 -8.59 -3.46 -18.33
N LEU A 63 -9.90 -3.40 -18.56
CA LEU A 63 -10.75 -4.58 -18.45
C LEU A 63 -10.53 -5.52 -19.64
N ASN A 64 -10.39 -6.81 -19.35
CA ASN A 64 -10.35 -7.86 -20.36
C ASN A 64 -11.76 -8.20 -20.86
N SER A 65 -11.86 -9.17 -21.79
CA SER A 65 -13.12 -9.65 -22.36
C SER A 65 -14.11 -10.23 -21.34
N PHE A 66 -13.65 -10.55 -20.13
CA PHE A 66 -14.47 -11.05 -19.03
C PHE A 66 -14.88 -9.95 -18.03
N GLY A 67 -14.52 -8.69 -18.28
CA GLY A 67 -14.97 -7.54 -17.49
C GLY A 67 -14.19 -7.28 -16.20
N TYR A 68 -12.97 -7.82 -16.07
CA TYR A 68 -12.09 -7.56 -14.94
C TYR A 68 -10.67 -7.17 -15.39
N SER A 69 -9.90 -6.57 -14.49
CA SER A 69 -8.47 -6.29 -14.62
C SER A 69 -7.70 -7.08 -13.57
N GLU A 70 -6.38 -7.18 -13.73
CA GLU A 70 -5.50 -7.55 -12.63
C GLU A 70 -5.03 -6.29 -11.91
N LEU A 71 -4.95 -6.35 -10.57
CA LEU A 71 -4.44 -5.25 -9.77
C LEU A 71 -2.96 -5.05 -10.08
N SER A 72 -2.61 -3.86 -10.58
CA SER A 72 -1.23 -3.52 -10.92
C SER A 72 -0.67 -2.49 -9.94
N GLY A 73 0.66 -2.44 -9.82
CA GLY A 73 1.35 -1.49 -8.96
C GLY A 73 0.96 -0.02 -9.21
N LYS A 74 0.70 0.34 -10.48
CA LYS A 74 0.32 1.70 -10.88
C LYS A 74 -1.03 2.15 -10.31
N MET A 75 -1.88 1.22 -9.91
CA MET A 75 -3.21 1.52 -9.37
C MET A 75 -3.18 1.90 -7.90
N PHE A 76 -2.11 1.56 -7.16
CA PHE A 76 -2.06 1.83 -5.73
C PHE A 76 -1.84 3.32 -5.43
N ASP A 77 -2.63 3.83 -4.49
CA ASP A 77 -2.35 5.02 -3.70
C ASP A 77 -2.49 4.63 -2.22
N VAL A 78 -1.34 4.38 -1.58
CA VAL A 78 -1.26 3.88 -0.21
C VAL A 78 -0.49 4.87 0.63
N LYS A 79 -0.99 5.08 1.86
CA LYS A 79 -0.27 5.78 2.92
C LYS A 79 -0.26 4.89 4.16
N ILE A 80 0.92 4.63 4.70
CA ILE A 80 1.09 3.82 5.91
C ILE A 80 1.86 4.62 6.98
N THR A 81 1.43 4.46 8.22
CA THR A 81 2.10 5.00 9.39
C THR A 81 2.61 3.83 10.23
N THR A 82 3.93 3.76 10.42
CA THR A 82 4.56 2.83 11.36
C THR A 82 5.05 3.57 12.59
N GLN A 83 4.94 2.94 13.75
CA GLN A 83 5.36 3.52 15.02
C GLN A 83 6.16 2.51 15.84
N VAL A 84 7.37 2.91 16.24
CA VAL A 84 8.24 2.16 17.16
C VAL A 84 8.60 3.11 18.29
N GLU A 85 8.17 2.78 19.52
CA GLU A 85 8.25 3.70 20.66
C GLU A 85 7.60 5.07 20.32
N ASP A 86 8.33 6.17 20.49
CA ASP A 86 7.89 7.52 20.16
C ASP A 86 8.22 7.92 18.71
N SER A 87 8.97 7.10 17.98
CA SER A 87 9.36 7.35 16.59
C SER A 87 8.26 6.94 15.63
N VAL A 88 7.87 7.84 14.73
CA VAL A 88 6.80 7.59 13.75
C VAL A 88 7.30 7.87 12.34
N CYS A 89 7.10 6.90 11.46
CA CYS A 89 7.39 7.03 10.04
C CYS A 89 6.08 6.99 9.26
N VAL A 90 5.87 7.98 8.41
CA VAL A 90 4.79 7.99 7.41
C VAL A 90 5.42 7.75 6.05
N ALA A 91 4.98 6.70 5.37
CA ALA A 91 5.44 6.33 4.04
C ALA A 91 4.27 6.15 3.08
N GLY A 92 4.54 6.17 1.79
CA GLY A 92 3.51 5.94 0.78
C GLY A 92 4.01 5.15 -0.42
N LEU A 93 3.04 4.57 -1.13
CA LEU A 93 3.20 3.93 -2.44
C LEU A 93 2.19 4.59 -3.38
N LYS A 94 2.69 5.29 -4.41
CA LYS A 94 1.84 6.01 -5.37
C LYS A 94 2.48 6.03 -6.74
N LEU A 95 1.65 6.03 -7.79
CA LEU A 95 2.12 6.27 -9.14
C LEU A 95 2.77 7.67 -9.25
N GLU A 96 4.04 7.69 -9.63
CA GLU A 96 4.79 8.90 -9.97
C GLU A 96 5.42 8.73 -11.35
N ASN A 97 5.01 9.58 -12.29
CA ASN A 97 5.29 9.40 -13.72
C ASN A 97 4.78 8.02 -14.17
N GLU A 98 5.68 7.11 -14.50
CA GLU A 98 5.35 5.75 -14.96
C GLU A 98 5.71 4.65 -13.94
N TYR A 99 6.07 5.02 -12.71
CA TYR A 99 6.60 4.09 -11.71
C TYR A 99 5.78 4.12 -10.42
N PRO A 100 5.42 2.96 -9.84
CA PRO A 100 4.79 2.89 -8.53
C PRO A 100 5.84 3.15 -7.43
N MET A 101 6.00 4.42 -7.07
CA MET A 101 7.07 4.89 -6.20
C MET A 101 6.73 4.66 -4.72
N MET A 102 7.63 4.01 -4.00
CA MET A 102 7.61 3.95 -2.54
C MET A 102 8.51 5.05 -1.97
N LYS A 103 8.00 5.84 -1.02
CA LYS A 103 8.76 6.94 -0.42
C LYS A 103 8.41 7.19 1.05
N ILE A 104 9.39 7.67 1.81
CA ILE A 104 9.14 8.25 3.13
C ILE A 104 8.59 9.67 2.93
N LEU A 105 7.46 9.96 3.57
CA LEU A 105 6.75 11.24 3.48
C LEU A 105 7.10 12.14 4.67
N GLU A 106 7.18 11.55 5.86
CA GLU A 106 7.46 12.23 7.11
C GLU A 106 8.15 11.26 8.07
N LEU A 107 9.13 11.74 8.82
CA LEU A 107 9.77 10.99 9.90
C LEU A 107 9.88 11.92 11.11
N ARG A 108 9.28 11.51 12.22
CA ARG A 108 9.29 12.25 13.48
C ARG A 108 9.85 11.39 14.60
#